data_AF-A0A2R5GDC3-F1
#
_entry.id   AF-A0A2R5GDC3-F1
#
_cell.length_a   1.000
_cell.length_b   1.000
_cell.length_c   1.000
_cell.angle_alpha   90.00
_cell.angle_beta   90.00
_cell.angle_gamma   90.00
#
_symmetry.space_group_name_H-M   'P 1'
#
loop_
_entity.id
_entity.type
_entity.pdbx_description
1 polymer ?
#
loop_
_entity_poly.entity_id
_entity_poly.type
_entity_poly.pdbx_seq_one_letter_code
_entity_poly.pdbx_strand_id
1 'polypeptide(L)'
;MKAAVVATTVALALANAQSVQAQVPAYDSGSYFHGRCADVNAFWFSGYWTYMRGRTKQEALDACFETFGDGVEAFSWEPTYGSFTCYFTTDEFARLYALPTPTGWTSELVDQTTGPVVRGSEDLFGSTCYAFRLPSQCSARVLAVVDSTFATRYPTPAIEKAVDAFRGAAFAALKMPFSQDVNFGILGLERTALNWHVKLDSPTANVPGDLVAEIFSLFGDLNAGNRAYGTKFPPVFKGVADKLASSEVPSFMLLFTDGQILKPQNVNNYVRLKAEMIERLGSTAPRVICIRLFETENTPFLDAVCDSTYSVDDFPDADDYYYNYFYNSAYDQDRAVANALAQEMCGGNIVNGGVF
;
A
#
# COMPACT_ATOMS: atom_id res chain seq x y z
N MET A 1 -74.74 -6.46 -24.24
CA MET A 1 -74.27 -5.07 -24.47
C MET A 1 -74.21 -4.34 -23.14
N LYS A 2 -73.11 -3.59 -22.89
CA LYS A 2 -72.72 -2.83 -21.67
C LYS A 2 -72.18 -3.73 -20.54
N ALA A 3 -70.89 -3.91 -20.23
CA ALA A 3 -69.65 -3.11 -20.19
C ALA A 3 -69.41 -2.37 -18.86
N ALA A 4 -68.23 -2.67 -18.27
CA ALA A 4 -67.43 -1.88 -17.31
C ALA A 4 -67.91 -1.91 -15.83
N VAL A 5 -67.08 -1.94 -14.78
CA VAL A 5 -65.65 -1.61 -14.56
C VAL A 5 -65.17 -2.46 -13.37
N VAL A 6 -64.07 -3.21 -13.50
CA VAL A 6 -63.26 -3.64 -12.34
C VAL A 6 -62.09 -2.67 -12.27
N ALA A 7 -62.11 -1.77 -11.28
CA ALA A 7 -61.03 -0.85 -11.01
C ALA A 7 -59.92 -1.61 -10.26
N THR A 8 -58.91 -2.06 -10.98
CA THR A 8 -57.68 -2.57 -10.38
C THR A 8 -56.81 -1.36 -10.02
N THR A 9 -56.81 -0.99 -8.75
CA THR A 9 -55.79 -0.11 -8.16
C THR A 9 -54.47 -0.86 -8.10
N VAL A 10 -53.74 -0.87 -9.22
CA VAL A 10 -52.29 -1.11 -9.20
C VAL A 10 -51.67 0.20 -8.73
N ALA A 11 -51.61 0.35 -7.41
CA ALA A 11 -50.82 1.41 -6.79
C ALA A 11 -49.36 1.18 -7.19
N LEU A 12 -48.82 2.18 -7.86
CA LEU A 12 -47.41 2.31 -8.20
C LEU A 12 -46.58 2.17 -6.92
N ALA A 13 -46.09 0.97 -6.65
CA ALA A 13 -44.78 0.80 -6.03
C ALA A 13 -43.73 1.05 -7.12
N LEU A 14 -43.63 2.30 -7.58
CA LEU A 14 -42.38 2.78 -8.13
C LEU A 14 -41.40 2.71 -6.96
N ALA A 15 -40.67 1.61 -6.94
CA ALA A 15 -39.48 1.46 -6.15
C ALA A 15 -38.66 2.74 -6.33
N ASN A 16 -38.53 3.50 -5.25
CA ASN A 16 -37.39 4.36 -5.03
C ASN A 16 -36.15 3.45 -5.00
N ALA A 17 -35.73 2.99 -6.17
CA ALA A 17 -34.35 2.66 -6.39
C ALA A 17 -33.63 4.01 -6.34
N GLN A 18 -33.32 4.47 -5.12
CA GLN A 18 -32.18 5.34 -4.93
C GLN A 18 -31.01 4.54 -5.49
N SER A 19 -30.61 4.84 -6.72
CA SER A 19 -29.29 4.49 -7.20
C SER A 19 -28.35 4.98 -6.13
N VAL A 20 -27.75 4.05 -5.38
CA VAL A 20 -26.60 4.35 -4.55
C VAL A 20 -25.56 4.81 -5.55
N GLN A 21 -25.49 6.12 -5.76
CA GLN A 21 -24.48 6.73 -6.59
C GLN A 21 -23.18 6.36 -5.91
N ALA A 22 -22.34 5.58 -6.59
CA ALA A 22 -21.04 5.20 -6.07
C ALA A 22 -20.36 6.46 -5.53
N GLN A 23 -20.00 6.45 -4.25
CA GLN A 23 -19.35 7.59 -3.65
C GLN A 23 -17.96 7.70 -4.28
N VAL A 24 -17.81 8.64 -5.22
CA VAL A 24 -16.51 8.89 -5.87
C VAL A 24 -15.53 9.31 -4.77
N PRO A 25 -14.39 8.61 -4.63
CA PRO A 25 -13.40 8.98 -3.65
C PRO A 25 -12.82 10.36 -3.96
N ALA A 26 -12.31 11.04 -2.93
CA ALA A 26 -11.46 12.20 -3.17
C ALA A 26 -10.23 11.73 -3.97
N TYR A 27 -9.81 12.53 -4.95
CA TYR A 27 -8.74 12.15 -5.88
C TYR A 27 -7.42 11.81 -5.17
N ASP A 28 -7.19 12.39 -3.99
CA ASP A 28 -6.03 12.20 -3.12
C ASP A 28 -6.30 11.29 -1.92
N SER A 29 -7.45 10.62 -1.88
CA SER A 29 -7.83 9.74 -0.76
C SER A 29 -6.94 8.51 -0.62
N GLY A 30 -6.23 8.10 -1.67
CA GLY A 30 -5.32 6.96 -1.67
C GLY A 30 -3.85 7.32 -1.90
N SER A 31 -3.16 6.49 -2.70
CA SER A 31 -1.80 6.70 -3.17
C SER A 31 -1.76 7.68 -4.33
N TYR A 32 -0.65 8.37 -4.49
CA TYR A 32 -0.34 9.03 -5.74
C TYR A 32 1.15 8.90 -6.05
N PHE A 33 1.49 8.88 -7.33
CA PHE A 33 2.82 8.59 -7.84
C PHE A 33 3.12 9.47 -9.05
N HIS A 34 4.38 9.88 -9.25
CA HIS A 34 4.77 10.60 -10.46
C HIS A 34 4.67 9.68 -11.70
N GLY A 35 4.02 10.15 -12.76
CA GLY A 35 3.87 9.44 -14.02
C GLY A 35 2.49 8.81 -14.23
N ARG A 36 2.42 7.85 -15.16
CA ARG A 36 1.23 7.01 -15.35
C ARG A 36 1.17 5.88 -14.36
N CYS A 37 -0.04 5.44 -14.00
CA CYS A 37 -0.22 4.34 -13.06
C CYS A 37 0.44 3.06 -13.57
N ALA A 38 1.33 2.50 -12.75
CA ALA A 38 2.16 1.36 -13.11
C ALA A 38 2.25 0.32 -11.98
N ASP A 39 2.51 -0.93 -12.38
CA ASP A 39 2.67 -2.05 -11.45
C ASP A 39 4.11 -2.13 -10.91
N VAL A 40 4.39 -3.15 -10.09
CA VAL A 40 5.70 -3.35 -9.46
C VAL A 40 6.84 -3.51 -10.48
N ASN A 41 6.53 -3.98 -11.69
CA ASN A 41 7.48 -4.19 -12.78
C ASN A 41 7.58 -2.96 -13.71
N ALA A 42 6.98 -1.83 -13.32
CA ALA A 42 6.91 -0.58 -14.08
C ALA A 42 6.11 -0.67 -15.40
N PHE A 43 5.25 -1.67 -15.55
CA PHE A 43 4.30 -1.72 -16.68
C PHE A 43 3.09 -0.85 -16.39
N TRP A 44 2.62 -0.08 -17.38
CA TRP A 44 1.46 0.78 -17.20
C TRP A 44 0.18 0.01 -17.42
N PHE A 45 -0.85 0.39 -16.67
CA PHE A 45 -2.16 -0.22 -16.79
C PHE A 45 -2.82 0.16 -18.12
N SER A 46 -3.59 -0.78 -18.66
CA SER A 46 -4.51 -0.47 -19.75
C SER A 46 -5.64 0.43 -19.23
N GLY A 47 -6.08 1.36 -20.07
CA GLY A 47 -6.98 2.42 -19.63
C GLY A 47 -7.73 3.12 -20.74
N TYR A 48 -8.57 4.06 -20.35
CA TYR A 48 -9.25 4.97 -21.26
C TYR A 48 -8.87 6.40 -20.92
N TRP A 49 -8.47 7.17 -21.92
CA TRP A 49 -8.10 8.57 -21.74
C TRP A 49 -9.03 9.50 -22.51
N THR A 50 -9.14 10.72 -22.01
CA THR A 50 -9.82 11.84 -22.69
C THR A 50 -9.17 13.16 -22.32
N TYR A 51 -9.56 14.23 -23.04
CA TYR A 51 -9.04 15.57 -22.79
C TYR A 51 -9.63 16.18 -21.52
N MET A 52 -8.78 16.88 -20.76
CA MET A 52 -9.18 17.56 -19.51
C MET A 52 -10.30 18.56 -19.73
N ARG A 53 -10.26 19.33 -20.83
CA ARG A 53 -11.24 20.39 -21.16
C ARG A 53 -11.50 21.37 -20.00
N GLY A 54 -10.45 21.73 -19.26
CA GLY A 54 -10.53 22.67 -18.13
C GLY A 54 -11.04 22.07 -16.82
N ARG A 55 -11.27 20.75 -16.75
CA ARG A 55 -11.61 20.06 -15.50
C ARG A 55 -10.47 20.19 -14.48
N THR A 56 -10.84 20.15 -13.21
CA THR A 56 -9.94 19.90 -12.08
C THR A 56 -9.63 18.40 -11.95
N LYS A 57 -8.69 18.04 -11.07
CA LYS A 57 -8.35 16.63 -10.77
C LYS A 57 -9.57 15.84 -10.29
N GLN A 58 -10.37 16.41 -9.39
CA GLN A 58 -11.58 15.77 -8.89
C GLN A 58 -12.62 15.62 -10.00
N GLU A 59 -12.90 16.66 -10.79
CA GLU A 59 -13.88 16.58 -11.88
C GLU A 59 -13.46 15.57 -12.98
N ALA A 60 -12.16 15.37 -13.17
CA ALA A 60 -11.65 14.32 -14.06
C ALA A 60 -11.88 12.93 -13.47
N LEU A 61 -11.63 12.74 -12.18
CA LEU A 61 -11.94 11.48 -11.49
C LEU A 61 -13.45 11.19 -11.49
N ASP A 62 -14.27 12.20 -11.22
CA ASP A 62 -15.73 12.09 -11.28
C ASP A 62 -16.18 11.65 -12.69
N ALA A 63 -15.56 12.17 -13.75
CA ALA A 63 -15.84 11.75 -15.12
C ALA A 63 -15.44 10.30 -15.41
N CYS A 64 -14.36 9.78 -14.78
CA CYS A 64 -14.02 8.36 -14.84
C CYS A 64 -15.14 7.50 -14.24
N PHE A 65 -15.58 7.82 -13.02
CA PHE A 65 -16.62 7.06 -12.33
C PHE A 65 -18.00 7.22 -12.97
N GLU A 66 -18.33 8.39 -13.52
CA GLU A 66 -19.58 8.59 -14.27
C GLU A 66 -19.62 7.74 -15.54
N THR A 67 -18.49 7.58 -16.23
CA THR A 67 -18.42 6.85 -17.50
C THR A 67 -18.29 5.34 -17.30
N PHE A 68 -17.45 4.91 -16.36
CA PHE A 68 -17.07 3.50 -16.21
C PHE A 68 -17.56 2.87 -14.90
N GLY A 69 -18.21 3.64 -14.03
CA GLY A 69 -18.73 3.17 -12.75
C GLY A 69 -17.62 2.72 -11.78
N ASP A 70 -17.96 1.76 -10.94
CA ASP A 70 -17.05 1.15 -9.96
C ASP A 70 -15.99 0.23 -10.60
N GLY A 71 -15.78 0.26 -11.92
CA GLY A 71 -14.67 -0.45 -12.54
C GLY A 71 -13.32 0.24 -12.35
N VAL A 72 -13.32 1.55 -12.09
CA VAL A 72 -12.11 2.37 -12.06
C VAL A 72 -11.22 2.02 -10.86
N GLU A 73 -9.97 1.64 -11.15
CA GLU A 73 -8.98 1.21 -10.16
C GLU A 73 -8.02 2.35 -9.77
N ALA A 74 -7.60 3.13 -10.78
CA ALA A 74 -6.71 4.26 -10.61
C ALA A 74 -6.96 5.31 -11.71
N PHE A 75 -6.36 6.49 -11.58
CA PHE A 75 -6.47 7.57 -12.55
C PHE A 75 -5.14 8.30 -12.68
N SER A 76 -4.76 8.74 -13.88
CA SER A 76 -3.63 9.63 -14.07
C SER A 76 -4.10 11.00 -14.52
N TRP A 77 -3.58 12.03 -13.85
CA TRP A 77 -3.67 13.42 -14.23
C TRP A 77 -2.47 13.76 -15.13
N GLU A 78 -2.68 14.10 -16.41
CA GLU A 78 -1.61 14.25 -17.39
C GLU A 78 -1.62 15.68 -18.02
N PRO A 79 -1.38 16.74 -17.23
CA PRO A 79 -1.55 18.13 -17.66
C PRO A 79 -0.62 18.52 -18.82
N THR A 80 0.59 17.96 -18.87
CA THR A 80 1.52 18.13 -19.99
C THR A 80 0.90 17.68 -21.33
N TYR A 81 0.04 16.67 -21.28
CA TYR A 81 -0.67 16.12 -22.45
C TYR A 81 -2.10 16.65 -22.59
N GLY A 82 -2.54 17.51 -21.67
CA GLY A 82 -3.91 18.05 -21.64
C GLY A 82 -4.97 16.97 -21.47
N SER A 83 -4.64 15.84 -20.84
CA SER A 83 -5.49 14.65 -20.77
C SER A 83 -5.50 14.01 -19.39
N PHE A 84 -6.44 13.11 -19.16
CA PHE A 84 -6.43 12.23 -18.00
C PHE A 84 -6.85 10.84 -18.42
N THR A 85 -6.39 9.84 -17.67
CA THR A 85 -6.54 8.44 -17.99
C THR A 85 -7.17 7.71 -16.81
N CYS A 86 -8.19 6.89 -17.06
CA CYS A 86 -8.80 5.99 -16.09
C CYS A 86 -8.23 4.58 -16.31
N TYR A 87 -7.79 3.92 -15.24
CA TYR A 87 -7.19 2.59 -15.30
C TYR A 87 -8.07 1.54 -14.63
N PHE A 88 -7.90 0.29 -15.06
CA PHE A 88 -8.73 -0.84 -14.69
C PHE A 88 -7.86 -2.08 -14.44
N THR A 89 -8.39 -3.06 -13.71
CA THR A 89 -7.79 -4.40 -13.68
C THR A 89 -7.85 -5.02 -15.08
N THR A 90 -7.01 -6.03 -15.36
CA THR A 90 -6.97 -6.70 -16.66
C THR A 90 -8.34 -7.25 -17.07
N ASP A 91 -9.04 -7.91 -16.15
CA ASP A 91 -10.37 -8.48 -16.39
C ASP A 91 -11.42 -7.41 -16.69
N GLU A 92 -11.41 -6.31 -15.91
CA GLU A 92 -12.36 -5.21 -16.09
C GLU A 92 -12.08 -4.44 -17.37
N PHE A 93 -10.80 -4.21 -17.71
CA PHE A 93 -10.41 -3.62 -18.98
C PHE A 93 -10.88 -4.49 -20.15
N ALA A 94 -10.63 -5.80 -20.12
CA ALA A 94 -11.06 -6.72 -21.17
C ALA A 94 -12.59 -6.71 -21.35
N ARG A 95 -13.34 -6.66 -20.24
CA ARG A 95 -14.81 -6.51 -20.26
C ARG A 95 -15.24 -5.21 -20.93
N LEU A 96 -14.62 -4.08 -20.58
CA LEU A 96 -14.95 -2.76 -21.14
C LEU A 96 -14.51 -2.63 -22.60
N TYR A 97 -13.36 -3.20 -22.97
CA TYR A 97 -12.82 -3.17 -24.34
C TYR A 97 -13.68 -3.93 -25.34
N ALA A 98 -14.45 -4.92 -24.88
CA ALA A 98 -15.43 -5.61 -25.71
C ALA A 98 -16.70 -4.78 -26.01
N LEU A 99 -16.89 -3.64 -25.32
CA LEU A 99 -18.01 -2.73 -25.53
C LEU A 99 -17.63 -1.59 -26.48
N PRO A 100 -18.61 -0.92 -27.14
CA PRO A 100 -18.31 0.29 -27.90
C PRO A 100 -17.65 1.36 -27.02
N THR A 101 -16.53 1.91 -27.48
CA THR A 101 -15.81 2.96 -26.77
C THR A 101 -16.73 4.16 -26.50
N PRO A 102 -16.80 4.68 -25.26
CA PRO A 102 -17.61 5.85 -24.95
C PRO A 102 -17.22 7.07 -25.80
N THR A 103 -18.22 7.86 -26.19
CA THR A 103 -18.00 9.04 -27.04
C THR A 103 -17.00 10.00 -26.41
N GLY A 104 -15.94 10.35 -27.16
CA GLY A 104 -14.91 11.29 -26.71
C GLY A 104 -13.81 10.65 -25.85
N TRP A 105 -13.83 9.33 -25.66
CA TRP A 105 -12.78 8.56 -25.01
C TRP A 105 -11.97 7.76 -26.03
N THR A 106 -10.72 7.46 -25.68
CA THR A 106 -9.84 6.59 -26.46
C THR A 106 -9.26 5.51 -25.54
N SER A 107 -9.25 4.26 -25.99
CA SER A 107 -8.62 3.16 -25.24
C SER A 107 -7.10 3.14 -25.47
N GLU A 108 -6.35 2.81 -24.43
CA GLU A 108 -4.93 2.52 -24.47
C GLU A 108 -4.71 1.09 -23.95
N LEU A 109 -4.17 0.22 -24.80
CA LEU A 109 -3.95 -1.19 -24.51
C LEU A 109 -2.46 -1.46 -24.32
N VAL A 110 -2.08 -1.69 -23.08
CA VAL A 110 -0.71 -2.03 -22.64
C VAL A 110 -0.86 -3.27 -21.74
N ASP A 111 -0.99 -4.44 -22.36
CA ASP A 111 -1.45 -5.67 -21.69
C ASP A 111 -0.28 -6.43 -20.99
N GLN A 112 0.36 -5.79 -20.02
CA GLN A 112 1.54 -6.35 -19.33
C GLN A 112 1.54 -6.21 -17.80
N THR A 113 0.49 -5.64 -17.20
CA THR A 113 0.44 -5.49 -15.74
C THR A 113 0.09 -6.80 -15.05
N THR A 114 0.70 -7.02 -13.88
CA THR A 114 0.65 -8.30 -13.16
C THR A 114 0.13 -8.17 -11.72
N GLY A 115 -0.23 -6.96 -11.28
CA GLY A 115 -0.59 -6.69 -9.90
C GLY A 115 -1.30 -5.35 -9.71
N PRO A 116 -1.37 -4.82 -8.49
CA PRO A 116 -1.99 -3.53 -8.19
C PRO A 116 -1.13 -2.35 -8.66
N VAL A 117 -1.74 -1.16 -8.72
CA VAL A 117 -1.04 0.09 -9.01
C VAL A 117 -0.21 0.46 -7.79
N VAL A 118 1.11 0.29 -7.90
CA VAL A 118 2.03 0.51 -6.77
C VAL A 118 3.06 1.59 -7.03
N ARG A 119 3.11 2.15 -8.24
CA ARG A 119 4.02 3.23 -8.60
C ARG A 119 3.50 4.02 -9.80
N GLY A 120 4.26 5.05 -10.17
CA GLY A 120 4.05 5.79 -11.40
C GLY A 120 5.21 5.59 -12.39
N SER A 121 4.97 5.91 -13.65
CA SER A 121 5.95 5.75 -14.72
C SER A 121 7.01 6.85 -14.73
N GLU A 122 8.28 6.48 -14.92
CA GLU A 122 9.40 7.45 -14.91
C GLU A 122 9.49 8.30 -16.18
N ASP A 123 8.77 7.91 -17.24
CA ASP A 123 8.97 8.42 -18.59
C ASP A 123 8.03 9.58 -18.98
N LEU A 124 7.00 9.85 -18.16
CA LEU A 124 5.99 10.87 -18.45
C LEU A 124 6.03 12.00 -17.41
N PHE A 125 7.01 12.88 -17.59
CA PHE A 125 7.20 14.09 -16.79
C PHE A 125 5.93 14.95 -16.72
N GLY A 126 5.53 15.27 -15.49
CA GLY A 126 4.37 16.13 -15.20
C GLY A 126 3.03 15.39 -15.18
N SER A 127 3.03 14.05 -15.28
CA SER A 127 1.84 13.25 -14.99
C SER A 127 1.82 12.83 -13.51
N THR A 128 0.64 12.60 -12.96
CA THR A 128 0.47 12.08 -11.60
C THR A 128 -0.55 10.96 -11.62
N CYS A 129 -0.15 9.75 -11.25
CA CYS A 129 -1.03 8.64 -10.96
C CYS A 129 -1.65 8.82 -9.59
N TYR A 130 -2.92 8.46 -9.44
CA TYR A 130 -3.66 8.40 -8.21
C TYR A 130 -4.36 7.05 -8.12
N ALA A 131 -4.02 6.27 -7.09
CA ALA A 131 -4.58 4.97 -6.81
C ALA A 131 -5.47 5.07 -5.57
N PHE A 132 -6.77 5.21 -5.77
CA PHE A 132 -7.76 5.56 -4.73
C PHE A 132 -8.46 4.35 -4.12
N ARG A 133 -8.29 3.14 -4.66
CA ARG A 133 -8.81 1.92 -4.06
C ARG A 133 -7.85 1.37 -3.02
N LEU A 134 -8.08 1.74 -1.77
CA LEU A 134 -7.90 0.79 -0.67
C LEU A 134 -9.17 -0.09 -0.63
N PRO A 135 -9.05 -1.41 -0.59
CA PRO A 135 -10.21 -2.30 -0.52
C PRO A 135 -11.12 -1.92 0.65
N SER A 136 -12.41 -1.75 0.40
CA SER A 136 -13.41 -1.47 1.45
C SER A 136 -13.55 -2.63 2.45
N GLN A 137 -13.03 -3.80 2.09
CA GLN A 137 -12.90 -4.96 2.96
C GLN A 137 -11.43 -5.42 2.93
N CYS A 138 -10.70 -5.07 3.98
CA CYS A 138 -9.38 -5.63 4.26
C CYS A 138 -9.47 -6.53 5.48
N SER A 139 -8.79 -7.67 5.39
CA SER A 139 -8.48 -8.50 6.54
C SER A 139 -7.00 -8.82 6.50
N ALA A 140 -6.29 -8.42 7.54
CA ALA A 140 -4.84 -8.56 7.61
C ALA A 140 -4.35 -8.54 9.05
N ARG A 141 -3.39 -9.41 9.35
CA ARG A 141 -2.55 -9.32 10.56
C ARG A 141 -1.21 -8.77 10.15
N VAL A 142 -0.91 -7.55 10.57
CA VAL A 142 0.28 -6.83 10.16
C VAL A 142 1.15 -6.59 11.37
N LEU A 143 2.44 -6.91 11.28
CA LEU A 143 3.42 -6.59 12.31
C LEU A 143 4.53 -5.73 11.73
N ALA A 144 4.61 -4.48 12.17
CA ALA A 144 5.79 -3.67 11.93
C ALA A 144 6.93 -4.11 12.86
N VAL A 145 7.99 -4.65 12.26
CA VAL A 145 9.27 -4.94 12.93
C VAL A 145 10.23 -3.82 12.59
N VAL A 146 10.48 -2.95 13.56
CA VAL A 146 11.27 -1.73 13.38
C VAL A 146 12.67 -1.94 13.94
N ASP A 147 13.68 -1.91 13.07
CA ASP A 147 15.08 -1.94 13.46
C ASP A 147 15.43 -0.63 14.18
N SER A 148 15.99 -0.71 15.39
CA SER A 148 16.51 0.46 16.12
C SER A 148 18.04 0.46 16.23
N THR A 149 18.71 -0.44 15.50
CA THR A 149 20.14 -0.72 15.61
C THR A 149 20.96 -0.28 14.40
N PHE A 150 20.51 0.78 13.73
CA PHE A 150 21.16 1.41 12.58
C PHE A 150 22.66 1.60 12.78
N ALA A 151 23.45 1.10 11.85
CA ALA A 151 24.91 1.10 11.94
C ALA A 151 25.49 2.49 11.63
N THR A 152 25.49 3.39 12.61
CA THR A 152 26.07 4.73 12.48
C THR A 152 27.24 4.96 13.43
N ARG A 153 28.12 5.91 13.08
CA ARG A 153 29.32 6.24 13.88
C ARG A 153 28.97 6.92 15.21
N TYR A 154 27.80 7.56 15.31
CA TYR A 154 27.41 8.40 16.45
C TYR A 154 25.97 8.10 16.88
N PRO A 155 25.63 8.19 18.17
CA PRO A 155 24.29 7.85 18.67
C PRO A 155 23.16 8.67 18.05
N THR A 156 23.34 9.98 17.93
CA THR A 156 22.28 10.90 17.46
C THR A 156 21.76 10.52 16.06
N PRO A 157 22.60 10.35 15.03
CA PRO A 157 22.14 9.83 13.74
C PRO A 157 21.45 8.47 13.79
N ALA A 158 21.85 7.56 14.70
CA ALA A 158 21.14 6.28 14.87
C ALA A 158 19.74 6.47 15.49
N ILE A 159 19.59 7.38 16.45
CA ILE A 159 18.28 7.72 17.03
C ILE A 159 17.38 8.35 15.97
N GLU A 160 17.90 9.30 15.19
CA GLU A 160 17.14 9.95 14.10
C GLU A 160 16.63 8.92 13.09
N LYS A 161 17.50 8.01 12.64
CA LYS A 161 17.09 6.90 11.77
C LYS A 161 16.03 5.98 12.40
N ALA A 162 16.15 5.69 13.69
CA ALA A 162 15.14 4.91 14.42
C ALA A 162 13.80 5.65 14.51
N VAL A 163 13.82 6.95 14.79
CA VAL A 163 12.61 7.79 14.78
C VAL A 163 11.95 7.75 13.41
N ASP A 164 12.72 7.91 12.33
CA ASP A 164 12.20 7.85 10.97
C ASP A 164 11.62 6.46 10.63
N ALA A 165 12.25 5.38 11.11
CA ALA A 165 11.73 4.02 10.92
C ALA A 165 10.42 3.77 11.66
N PHE A 166 10.30 4.24 12.91
CA PHE A 166 9.05 4.21 13.65
C PHE A 166 7.98 5.11 13.02
N ARG A 167 8.37 6.25 12.45
CA ARG A 167 7.47 7.13 11.69
C ARG A 167 6.93 6.43 10.45
N GLY A 168 7.77 5.78 9.66
CA GLY A 168 7.34 4.98 8.49
C GLY A 168 6.36 3.87 8.88
N ALA A 169 6.61 3.17 9.99
CA ALA A 169 5.66 2.20 10.55
C ALA A 169 4.32 2.84 10.96
N ALA A 170 4.35 4.07 11.49
CA ALA A 170 3.15 4.84 11.82
C ALA A 170 2.32 5.19 10.59
N PHE A 171 2.97 5.62 9.51
CA PHE A 171 2.28 5.90 8.26
C PHE A 171 1.65 4.64 7.68
N ALA A 172 2.39 3.52 7.68
CA ALA A 172 1.85 2.23 7.25
C ALA A 172 0.59 1.86 8.06
N ALA A 173 0.64 1.99 9.38
CA ALA A 173 -0.52 1.78 10.24
C ALA A 173 -1.67 2.71 9.84
N LEU A 174 -1.45 4.03 9.79
CA LEU A 174 -2.45 5.05 9.47
C LEU A 174 -3.13 4.85 8.11
N LYS A 175 -2.47 4.20 7.15
CA LYS A 175 -3.02 3.91 5.83
C LYS A 175 -3.77 2.61 5.74
N MET A 176 -3.71 1.75 6.76
CA MET A 176 -4.52 0.55 6.79
C MET A 176 -6.01 0.92 6.88
N PRO A 177 -6.87 0.31 6.04
CA PRO A 177 -8.31 0.44 6.17
C PRO A 177 -8.79 -0.38 7.38
N PHE A 178 -8.60 0.17 8.59
CA PHE A 178 -8.95 -0.51 9.83
C PHE A 178 -10.43 -0.91 9.84
N SER A 179 -10.64 -2.20 10.02
CA SER A 179 -11.91 -2.86 10.30
C SER A 179 -11.69 -3.79 11.50
N GLN A 180 -12.74 -4.44 11.98
CA GLN A 180 -12.60 -5.49 13.01
C GLN A 180 -11.67 -6.65 12.57
N ASP A 181 -11.39 -6.77 11.28
CA ASP A 181 -10.60 -7.85 10.68
C ASP A 181 -9.15 -7.45 10.37
N VAL A 182 -8.72 -6.24 10.77
CA VAL A 182 -7.34 -5.75 10.62
C VAL A 182 -6.70 -5.56 11.99
N ASN A 183 -5.59 -6.24 12.25
CA ASN A 183 -4.76 -6.02 13.44
C ASN A 183 -3.37 -5.56 13.03
N PHE A 184 -2.89 -4.48 13.63
CA PHE A 184 -1.57 -3.92 13.40
C PHE A 184 -0.76 -3.91 14.71
N GLY A 185 0.34 -4.67 14.76
CA GLY A 185 1.27 -4.72 15.87
C GLY A 185 2.56 -3.95 15.57
N ILE A 186 3.29 -3.60 16.64
CA ILE A 186 4.57 -2.89 16.55
C ILE A 186 5.58 -3.56 17.48
N LEU A 187 6.71 -3.96 16.89
CA LEU A 187 7.82 -4.63 17.54
C LEU A 187 9.11 -3.86 17.27
N GLY A 188 9.69 -3.29 18.32
CA GLY A 188 11.05 -2.75 18.28
C GLY A 188 12.07 -3.89 18.31
N LEU A 189 12.97 -3.90 17.33
CA LEU A 189 14.09 -4.81 17.26
C LEU A 189 15.35 -4.11 17.77
N GLU A 190 15.71 -4.44 19.00
CA GLU A 190 16.95 -3.97 19.62
C GLU A 190 18.04 -5.03 19.48
N ARG A 191 19.28 -4.66 19.80
CA ARG A 191 20.47 -5.50 19.59
C ARG A 191 20.38 -6.88 20.25
N THR A 192 19.75 -6.95 21.41
CA THR A 192 19.66 -8.16 22.24
C THR A 192 18.25 -8.46 22.72
N ALA A 193 17.27 -7.64 22.34
CA ALA A 193 15.92 -7.72 22.85
C ALA A 193 14.90 -7.47 21.75
N LEU A 194 13.71 -8.03 21.98
CA LEU A 194 12.51 -7.72 21.23
C LEU A 194 11.59 -6.94 22.17
N ASN A 195 11.19 -5.74 21.78
CA ASN A 195 10.33 -4.89 22.58
C ASN A 195 8.96 -4.75 21.91
N TRP A 196 7.93 -5.37 22.50
CA TRP A 196 6.56 -5.26 22.00
C TRP A 196 5.97 -3.95 22.48
N HIS A 197 5.79 -3.00 21.56
CA HIS A 197 5.11 -1.75 21.83
C HIS A 197 3.60 -1.93 21.68
N VAL A 198 3.18 -2.60 20.61
CA VAL A 198 1.78 -2.99 20.40
C VAL A 198 1.69 -4.45 20.00
N LYS A 199 1.02 -5.26 20.81
CA LYS A 199 0.79 -6.67 20.50
C LYS A 199 -0.41 -6.82 19.58
N LEU A 200 -0.38 -7.79 18.66
CA LEU A 200 -1.45 -8.03 17.68
C LEU A 200 -2.83 -8.31 18.29
N ASP A 201 -2.86 -8.87 19.50
CA ASP A 201 -4.07 -9.23 20.26
C ASP A 201 -4.50 -8.13 21.23
N SER A 202 -3.81 -6.99 21.29
CA SER A 202 -4.22 -5.88 22.14
C SER A 202 -5.36 -5.09 21.49
N PRO A 203 -6.24 -4.45 22.28
CA PRO A 203 -7.27 -3.55 21.75
C PRO A 203 -6.69 -2.41 20.91
N THR A 204 -5.50 -1.91 21.29
CA THR A 204 -4.74 -0.89 20.57
C THR A 204 -4.49 -1.28 19.11
N ALA A 205 -4.22 -2.56 18.82
CA ALA A 205 -3.86 -3.02 17.48
C ALA A 205 -4.96 -2.86 16.42
N ASN A 206 -6.20 -2.57 16.80
CA ASN A 206 -7.31 -2.34 15.87
C ASN A 206 -7.75 -0.86 15.83
N VAL A 207 -7.14 0.01 16.65
CA VAL A 207 -7.54 1.42 16.79
C VAL A 207 -6.43 2.32 16.27
N PRO A 208 -6.54 2.90 15.06
CA PRO A 208 -5.48 3.72 14.46
C PRO A 208 -5.03 4.88 15.35
N GLY A 209 -5.97 5.53 16.05
CA GLY A 209 -5.64 6.62 16.98
C GLY A 209 -4.74 6.19 18.14
N ASP A 210 -5.00 5.02 18.72
CA ASP A 210 -4.22 4.49 19.84
C ASP A 210 -2.85 3.99 19.38
N LEU A 211 -2.77 3.40 18.17
CA LEU A 211 -1.50 3.03 17.54
C LEU A 211 -0.58 4.23 17.34
N VAL A 212 -1.13 5.33 16.81
CA VAL A 212 -0.37 6.56 16.59
C VAL A 212 0.08 7.17 17.91
N ALA A 213 -0.77 7.18 18.93
CA ALA A 213 -0.42 7.68 20.25
C ALA A 213 0.74 6.86 20.87
N GLU A 214 0.71 5.53 20.74
CA GLU A 214 1.80 4.67 21.20
C GLU A 214 3.10 4.99 20.46
N ILE A 215 3.07 5.13 19.12
CA ILE A 215 4.28 5.44 18.35
C ILE A 215 4.90 6.78 18.77
N PHE A 216 4.08 7.81 19.00
CA PHE A 216 4.58 9.10 19.48
C PHE A 216 5.21 9.00 20.88
N SER A 217 4.72 8.10 21.74
CA SER A 217 5.33 7.87 23.05
C SER A 217 6.73 7.28 22.92
N LEU A 218 6.96 6.42 21.91
CA LEU A 218 8.26 5.80 21.66
C LEU A 218 9.36 6.80 21.36
N PHE A 219 9.05 7.91 20.69
CA PHE A 219 10.06 8.92 20.33
C PHE A 219 10.78 9.51 21.56
N GLY A 220 10.15 9.51 22.73
CA GLY A 220 10.77 9.94 23.99
C GLY A 220 11.70 8.91 24.62
N ASP A 221 11.55 7.62 24.28
CA ASP A 221 12.15 6.49 24.98
C ASP A 221 13.22 5.74 24.17
N LEU A 222 13.47 6.15 22.91
CA LEU A 222 14.47 5.53 22.05
C LEU A 222 15.90 5.73 22.59
N ASN A 223 16.55 4.62 22.94
CA ASN A 223 17.94 4.60 23.35
C ASN A 223 18.81 4.00 22.24
N ALA A 224 19.49 4.83 21.43
CA ALA A 224 20.59 4.34 20.62
C ALA A 224 21.81 4.12 21.52
N GLY A 225 22.00 2.89 21.98
CA GLY A 225 23.23 2.50 22.66
C GLY A 225 24.45 2.87 21.82
N ASN A 226 25.50 3.40 22.47
CA ASN A 226 26.68 4.07 21.90
C ASN A 226 27.52 3.28 20.85
N ARG A 227 27.10 2.09 20.38
CA ARG A 227 27.85 1.22 19.44
C ARG A 227 26.92 0.28 18.67
N ALA A 228 26.13 0.81 17.73
CA ALA A 228 25.39 -0.01 16.78
C ALA A 228 26.34 -0.54 15.68
N TYR A 229 26.48 -1.86 15.59
CA TYR A 229 27.36 -2.57 14.63
C TYR A 229 26.53 -3.62 13.86
N GLY A 230 25.34 -3.25 13.39
CA GLY A 230 24.43 -4.13 12.66
C GLY A 230 23.54 -5.01 13.54
N THR A 231 22.50 -5.55 12.91
CA THR A 231 21.29 -6.07 13.56
C THR A 231 21.28 -7.61 13.66
N LYS A 232 20.53 -8.15 14.63
CA LYS A 232 20.26 -9.59 14.78
C LYS A 232 18.77 -9.90 14.54
N PHE A 233 18.43 -10.41 13.36
CA PHE A 233 17.07 -10.81 13.01
C PHE A 233 16.63 -12.26 13.33
N PRO A 234 17.45 -13.23 13.84
CA PRO A 234 16.97 -14.61 14.01
C PRO A 234 15.69 -14.79 14.84
N PRO A 235 15.45 -14.02 15.93
CA PRO A 235 14.21 -14.12 16.70
C PRO A 235 12.95 -13.84 15.88
N VAL A 236 13.08 -13.01 14.83
CA VAL A 236 11.98 -12.62 13.94
C VAL A 236 11.43 -13.84 13.19
N PHE A 237 12.31 -14.65 12.61
CA PHE A 237 11.93 -15.82 11.80
C PHE A 237 11.54 -17.06 12.60
N LYS A 238 12.00 -17.18 13.85
CA LYS A 238 11.73 -18.36 14.70
C LYS A 238 10.59 -18.21 15.69
N GLY A 239 10.39 -17.02 16.25
CA GLY A 239 9.41 -16.83 17.33
C GLY A 239 8.34 -15.81 17.01
N VAL A 240 8.71 -14.72 16.32
CA VAL A 240 7.75 -13.67 15.96
C VAL A 240 6.84 -14.15 14.83
N ALA A 241 7.41 -14.77 13.79
CA ALA A 241 6.64 -15.34 12.69
C ALA A 241 5.54 -16.30 13.17
N ASP A 242 5.80 -17.08 14.21
CA ASP A 242 4.84 -18.07 14.76
C ASP A 242 3.64 -17.41 15.42
N LYS A 243 3.87 -16.28 16.09
CA LYS A 243 2.80 -15.51 16.73
C LYS A 243 1.96 -14.75 15.70
N LEU A 244 2.58 -14.44 14.56
CA LEU A 244 1.93 -13.73 13.47
C LEU A 244 1.18 -14.69 12.54
N ALA A 245 1.64 -15.93 12.40
CA ALA A 245 1.04 -16.95 11.54
C ALA A 245 -0.46 -17.13 11.82
N SER A 246 -1.25 -17.22 10.76
CA SER A 246 -2.70 -17.35 10.83
C SER A 246 -3.23 -18.12 9.62
N SER A 247 -4.21 -19.00 9.86
CA SER A 247 -4.96 -19.69 8.81
C SER A 247 -6.25 -18.98 8.41
N GLU A 248 -6.69 -17.99 9.21
CA GLU A 248 -7.98 -17.33 9.03
C GLU A 248 -7.85 -16.04 8.22
N VAL A 249 -6.74 -15.33 8.42
CA VAL A 249 -6.51 -14.00 7.85
C VAL A 249 -5.06 -13.90 7.37
N PRO A 250 -4.79 -13.25 6.22
CA PRO A 250 -3.43 -13.07 5.72
C PRO A 250 -2.52 -12.36 6.73
N SER A 251 -1.28 -12.84 6.83
CA SER A 251 -0.30 -12.34 7.79
C SER A 251 0.89 -11.69 7.09
N PHE A 252 1.29 -10.51 7.56
CA PHE A 252 2.33 -9.68 6.98
C PHE A 252 3.29 -9.17 8.05
N MET A 253 4.58 -9.26 7.75
CA MET A 253 5.66 -8.74 8.56
C MET A 253 6.36 -7.63 7.79
N LEU A 254 6.21 -6.39 8.26
CA LEU A 254 6.81 -5.21 7.65
C LEU A 254 8.15 -4.94 8.34
N LEU A 255 9.27 -5.16 7.66
CA LEU A 255 10.61 -4.97 8.21
C LEU A 255 11.16 -3.59 7.82
N PHE A 256 11.16 -2.65 8.76
CA PHE A 256 11.73 -1.31 8.58
C PHE A 256 13.20 -1.32 9.02
N THR A 257 14.14 -1.29 8.06
CA THR A 257 15.57 -1.50 8.34
C THR A 257 16.48 -0.91 7.25
N ASP A 258 17.76 -0.72 7.57
CA ASP A 258 18.83 -0.48 6.60
C ASP A 258 19.39 -1.78 6.00
N GLY A 259 18.92 -2.94 6.46
CA GLY A 259 19.34 -4.26 5.97
C GLY A 259 20.76 -4.66 6.38
N GLN A 260 21.42 -3.92 7.27
CA GLN A 260 22.79 -4.18 7.70
C GLN A 260 22.84 -5.17 8.87
N ILE A 261 23.17 -6.43 8.56
CA ILE A 261 23.33 -7.46 9.60
C ILE A 261 24.70 -7.39 10.29
N LEU A 262 24.75 -7.76 11.58
CA LEU A 262 25.98 -7.76 12.41
C LEU A 262 27.15 -8.55 11.79
N LYS A 263 26.87 -9.58 10.98
CA LYS A 263 27.87 -10.43 10.32
C LYS A 263 27.43 -10.68 8.88
N PRO A 264 27.84 -9.86 7.90
CA PRO A 264 27.43 -10.00 6.49
C PRO A 264 27.67 -11.39 5.90
N GLN A 265 28.73 -12.09 6.32
CA GLN A 265 29.01 -13.47 5.90
C GLN A 265 27.94 -14.50 6.31
N ASN A 266 27.02 -14.13 7.20
CA ASN A 266 25.96 -15.00 7.70
C ASN A 266 24.65 -14.90 6.92
N VAL A 267 24.59 -14.20 5.77
CA VAL A 267 23.37 -14.11 4.93
C VAL A 267 22.77 -15.50 4.66
N ASN A 268 23.58 -16.50 4.34
CA ASN A 268 23.11 -17.87 4.10
C ASN A 268 22.38 -18.50 5.30
N ASN A 269 22.68 -18.07 6.53
CA ASN A 269 21.91 -18.53 7.69
C ASN A 269 20.49 -17.95 7.66
N TYR A 270 20.31 -16.72 7.18
CA TYR A 270 18.98 -16.11 7.05
C TYR A 270 18.17 -16.70 5.91
N VAL A 271 18.81 -17.05 4.78
CA VAL A 271 18.17 -17.86 3.73
C VAL A 271 17.58 -19.14 4.32
N ARG A 272 18.40 -19.88 5.10
CA ARG A 272 17.93 -21.10 5.76
C ARG A 272 16.82 -20.82 6.78
N LEU A 273 16.91 -19.73 7.56
CA LEU A 273 15.87 -19.38 8.54
C LEU A 273 14.53 -19.03 7.88
N LYS A 274 14.55 -18.30 6.76
CA LYS A 274 13.34 -18.02 5.97
C LYS A 274 12.75 -19.30 5.39
N ALA A 275 13.58 -20.19 4.83
CA ALA A 275 13.14 -21.49 4.32
C ALA A 275 12.55 -22.37 5.44
N GLU A 276 13.22 -22.49 6.59
CA GLU A 276 12.73 -23.21 7.77
C GLU A 276 11.39 -22.64 8.27
N MET A 277 11.22 -21.32 8.23
CA MET A 277 9.97 -20.65 8.58
C MET A 277 8.83 -21.04 7.63
N ILE A 278 9.07 -20.97 6.31
CA ILE A 278 8.09 -21.35 5.29
C ILE A 278 7.73 -22.83 5.40
N GLU A 279 8.72 -23.72 5.53
CA GLU A 279 8.49 -25.17 5.66
C GLU A 279 7.64 -25.50 6.89
N ARG A 280 7.93 -24.84 8.02
CA ARG A 280 7.25 -25.09 9.29
C ARG A 280 5.84 -24.52 9.35
N LEU A 281 5.61 -23.33 8.79
CA LEU A 281 4.33 -22.62 8.88
C LEU A 281 3.44 -22.82 7.65
N GLY A 282 3.99 -23.31 6.54
CA GLY A 282 3.26 -23.55 5.30
C GLY A 282 2.54 -22.29 4.80
N SER A 283 1.29 -22.45 4.39
CA SER A 283 0.44 -21.34 3.90
C SER A 283 0.06 -20.31 4.97
N THR A 284 0.35 -20.59 6.25
CA THR A 284 0.09 -19.65 7.36
C THR A 284 1.31 -18.76 7.64
N ALA A 285 2.45 -19.02 6.98
CA ALA A 285 3.66 -18.23 7.14
C ALA A 285 3.39 -16.76 6.76
N PRO A 286 3.85 -15.78 7.56
CA PRO A 286 3.71 -14.40 7.18
C PRO A 286 4.56 -14.07 5.96
N ARG A 287 3.99 -13.28 5.05
CA ARG A 287 4.77 -12.62 4.01
C ARG A 287 5.66 -11.55 4.65
N VAL A 288 6.92 -11.50 4.25
CA VAL A 288 7.92 -10.55 4.76
C VAL A 288 8.09 -9.46 3.72
N ILE A 289 7.64 -8.26 4.04
CA ILE A 289 7.78 -7.07 3.19
C ILE A 289 8.84 -6.19 3.82
N CYS A 290 9.87 -5.81 3.08
CA CYS A 290 10.95 -4.99 3.63
C CYS A 290 10.89 -3.56 3.13
N ILE A 291 11.05 -2.63 4.05
CA ILE A 291 11.00 -1.19 3.81
C ILE A 291 12.40 -0.64 4.06
N ARG A 292 13.02 -0.20 2.97
CA ARG A 292 14.30 0.49 2.94
C ARG A 292 14.06 1.97 3.16
N LEU A 293 14.66 2.51 4.20
CA LEU A 293 14.48 3.92 4.56
C LEU A 293 15.66 4.79 4.15
N PHE A 294 16.84 4.19 3.95
CA PHE A 294 18.09 4.94 3.81
C PHE A 294 18.99 4.42 2.70
N GLU A 295 18.67 3.27 2.11
CA GLU A 295 19.50 2.60 1.12
C GLU A 295 18.73 2.52 -0.20
N THR A 296 19.37 2.92 -1.30
CA THR A 296 18.78 2.92 -2.64
C THR A 296 18.67 1.52 -3.24
N GLU A 297 19.53 0.59 -2.79
CA GLU A 297 19.63 -0.78 -3.28
C GLU A 297 19.32 -1.77 -2.15
N ASN A 298 18.84 -2.96 -2.52
CA ASN A 298 18.69 -4.03 -1.54
C ASN A 298 20.07 -4.51 -1.08
N THR A 299 20.18 -4.83 0.21
CA THR A 299 21.33 -5.59 0.69
C THR A 299 21.13 -7.07 0.41
N PRO A 300 22.20 -7.89 0.34
CA PRO A 300 22.05 -9.35 0.18
C PRO A 300 21.22 -10.02 1.28
N PHE A 301 21.10 -9.38 2.45
CA PHE A 301 20.20 -9.86 3.50
C PHE A 301 18.73 -9.62 3.14
N LEU A 302 18.39 -8.44 2.61
CA LEU A 302 17.03 -8.15 2.18
C LEU A 302 16.61 -9.07 1.03
N ASP A 303 17.46 -9.21 0.01
CA ASP A 303 17.21 -10.16 -1.10
C ASP A 303 17.01 -11.60 -0.64
N ALA A 304 17.58 -11.97 0.52
CA ALA A 304 17.50 -13.32 1.06
C ALA A 304 16.21 -13.62 1.84
N VAL A 305 15.50 -12.60 2.36
CA VAL A 305 14.40 -12.81 3.32
C VAL A 305 13.08 -12.15 2.96
N CYS A 306 13.12 -11.12 2.12
CA CYS A 306 11.97 -10.31 1.75
C CYS A 306 11.27 -10.94 0.54
N ASP A 307 9.94 -11.04 0.61
CA ASP A 307 9.10 -11.45 -0.51
C ASP A 307 8.81 -10.25 -1.45
N SER A 308 8.79 -9.04 -0.89
CA SER A 308 8.74 -7.77 -1.62
C SER A 308 9.59 -6.70 -0.89
N THR A 309 10.06 -5.70 -1.64
CA THR A 309 10.90 -4.62 -1.12
C THR A 309 10.43 -3.27 -1.64
N TYR A 310 10.34 -2.29 -0.74
CA TYR A 310 10.00 -0.90 -1.06
C TYR A 310 11.10 0.02 -0.53
N SER A 311 11.41 1.09 -1.25
CA SER A 311 12.18 2.23 -0.77
C SER A 311 11.31 3.47 -0.72
N VAL A 312 11.59 4.36 0.24
CA VAL A 312 11.07 5.74 0.21
C VAL A 312 11.48 6.47 -1.07
N ASP A 313 12.66 6.14 -1.62
CA ASP A 313 13.18 6.71 -2.87
C ASP A 313 12.44 6.19 -4.11
N ASP A 314 11.69 5.09 -4.02
CA ASP A 314 10.89 4.56 -5.14
C ASP A 314 9.67 5.46 -5.42
N PHE A 315 9.43 6.47 -4.57
CA PHE A 315 8.29 7.38 -4.62
C PHE A 315 8.73 8.85 -4.68
N PRO A 316 9.44 9.28 -5.74
CA PRO A 316 9.88 10.66 -5.86
C PRO A 316 8.69 11.63 -5.87
N ASP A 317 8.88 12.76 -5.19
CA ASP A 317 7.89 13.79 -4.88
C ASP A 317 6.95 14.10 -6.05
N ALA A 318 5.64 13.87 -5.89
CA ALA A 318 4.67 14.23 -6.93
C ALA A 318 4.32 15.73 -6.94
N ASP A 319 4.71 16.49 -5.91
CA ASP A 319 4.39 17.91 -5.73
C ASP A 319 5.54 18.87 -6.12
N ASP A 320 6.67 18.36 -6.61
CA ASP A 320 7.85 19.15 -7.00
C ASP A 320 7.60 20.08 -8.22
N TYR A 321 6.37 20.10 -8.75
CA TYR A 321 5.96 21.02 -9.81
C TYR A 321 5.81 22.48 -9.31
N TYR A 322 5.60 22.68 -8.01
CA TYR A 322 5.79 23.98 -7.39
C TYR A 322 7.14 23.94 -6.67
N TYR A 323 8.13 24.68 -7.20
CA TYR A 323 9.42 25.03 -6.60
C TYR A 323 9.26 25.70 -5.22
N ASN A 324 8.65 25.01 -4.27
CA ASN A 324 8.38 25.46 -2.93
C ASN A 324 9.11 24.50 -2.00
N TYR A 325 10.39 24.80 -1.78
CA TYR A 325 11.30 24.11 -0.86
C TYR A 325 10.75 23.90 0.57
N PHE A 326 9.59 24.46 0.89
CA PHE A 326 8.87 24.30 2.15
C PHE A 326 7.86 23.14 2.17
N TYR A 327 7.53 22.53 1.03
CA TYR A 327 6.60 21.40 0.92
C TYR A 327 7.28 20.07 0.56
N ASN A 328 8.61 20.06 0.36
CA ASN A 328 9.39 18.82 0.34
C ASN A 328 9.45 18.25 1.75
N SER A 329 8.68 17.21 2.01
CA SER A 329 8.85 16.50 3.27
C SER A 329 8.84 15.01 3.02
N ALA A 330 9.78 14.31 3.67
CA ALA A 330 9.79 12.85 3.82
C ALA A 330 8.40 12.26 4.18
N TYR A 331 7.49 13.10 4.70
CA TYR A 331 6.07 12.85 4.87
C TYR A 331 5.37 12.29 3.61
N ASP A 332 5.62 12.83 2.42
CA ASP A 332 4.94 12.41 1.19
C ASP A 332 5.46 11.08 0.67
N GLN A 333 6.76 10.83 0.84
CA GLN A 333 7.40 9.56 0.50
C GLN A 333 6.95 8.44 1.44
N ASP A 334 6.96 8.70 2.76
CA ASP A 334 6.45 7.75 3.76
C ASP A 334 4.95 7.45 3.51
N ARG A 335 4.17 8.46 3.12
CA ARG A 335 2.76 8.30 2.76
C ARG A 335 2.60 7.42 1.52
N ALA A 336 3.41 7.61 0.49
CA ALA A 336 3.36 6.81 -0.74
C ALA A 336 3.73 5.34 -0.48
N VAL A 337 4.81 5.09 0.28
CA VAL A 337 5.17 3.73 0.75
C VAL A 337 4.03 3.10 1.54
N ALA A 338 3.50 3.81 2.53
CA ALA A 338 2.40 3.31 3.38
C ALA A 338 1.15 2.94 2.57
N ASN A 339 0.85 3.73 1.54
CA ASN A 339 -0.25 3.46 0.65
C ASN A 339 0.01 2.21 -0.23
N ALA A 340 1.20 2.07 -0.81
CA ALA A 340 1.58 0.88 -1.57
C ALA A 340 1.54 -0.40 -0.71
N LEU A 341 1.98 -0.30 0.55
CA LEU A 341 1.91 -1.38 1.54
C LEU A 341 0.45 -1.77 1.84
N ALA A 342 -0.43 -0.80 2.06
CA ALA A 342 -1.85 -1.07 2.30
C ALA A 342 -2.51 -1.73 1.08
N GLN A 343 -2.11 -1.36 -0.15
CA GLN A 343 -2.56 -2.01 -1.37
C GLN A 343 -2.03 -3.44 -1.51
N GLU A 344 -0.75 -3.70 -1.24
CA GLU A 344 -0.22 -5.07 -1.28
C GLU A 344 -0.92 -5.98 -0.26
N MET A 345 -1.14 -5.47 0.95
CA MET A 345 -1.72 -6.26 2.04
C MET A 345 -3.22 -6.50 1.89
N CYS A 346 -3.96 -5.53 1.37
CA CYS A 346 -5.40 -5.62 1.27
C CYS A 346 -5.89 -6.00 -0.14
N GLY A 347 -5.13 -5.69 -1.20
CA GLY A 347 -5.54 -5.82 -2.60
C GLY A 347 -5.63 -7.27 -3.10
N GLY A 348 -5.05 -8.22 -2.38
CA GLY A 348 -5.05 -9.65 -2.73
C GLY A 348 -6.42 -10.36 -2.67
N ASN A 349 -7.48 -9.68 -2.21
CA ASN A 349 -8.84 -10.24 -2.23
C ASN A 349 -9.54 -10.10 -3.60
N ILE A 350 -8.91 -9.47 -4.59
CA ILE A 350 -9.34 -9.53 -5.99
C ILE A 350 -8.64 -10.74 -6.62
N VAL A 351 -9.40 -11.84 -6.80
CA VAL A 351 -9.00 -13.12 -7.45
C VAL A 351 -8.30 -14.16 -6.55
N ASN A 352 -9.00 -14.67 -5.55
CA ASN A 352 -8.88 -16.10 -5.20
C ASN A 352 -9.67 -16.91 -6.25
N GLY A 353 -9.03 -17.13 -7.40
CA GLY A 353 -9.55 -17.89 -8.53
C GLY A 353 -8.44 -18.42 -9.45
N GLY A 354 -7.24 -18.67 -8.91
CA GLY A 354 -6.11 -19.13 -9.70
C GLY A 354 -5.11 -19.92 -8.87
N VAL A 355 -5.04 -21.21 -9.16
CA VAL A 355 -4.10 -22.19 -8.61
C VAL A 355 -2.65 -21.78 -8.93
N PHE A 356 -1.77 -21.85 -7.93
CA PHE A 356 -0.35 -22.17 -8.13
C PHE A 356 0.08 -23.26 -7.17
#